data_AF-A0A1G7TL56-F1
#
_entry.id   AF-A0A1G7TL56-F1
#
_cell.length_a   1.000
_cell.length_b   1.000
_cell.length_c   1.000
_cell.angle_alpha   90.00
_cell.angle_beta   90.00
_cell.angle_gamma   90.00
#
_symmetry.space_group_name_H-M   'P 1'
#
loop_
_entity.id
_entity.type
_entity.pdbx_description
1 polymer ?
#
loop_
_entity_poly.entity_id
_entity_poly.type
_entity_poly.pdbx_seq_one_letter_code
_entity_poly.pdbx_strand_id
1 'polypeptide(L)'
;MRNALGTELRRSPLAWLSVPLSAIALVMLLADRRSWELIWPQASARAASVAVIVSGVVAAAAAAWSAQRVHRGGTGEQLSGAARPRWQIEALHLFGTLCHTVAPLLFATMTAASITTQKAPSGFLWPGYFLLALAALTFCAAVGHMVGSAVTSRLAAVAAAGVAFVPLFVLQALAPSYGPARLEISPIGLGSRIILAAVFVIAALSIGANLNTRDRRTPKFRQMILVAAGLTGVATLMFGGPLQRPRLADSNPACEQVPNPVNSQQVCLWPENSAYLAIAKEAATRVTEATAGILPPIDLLEAGLHTTRERPAVRYEVHGGENEETFIQAMAFVAIERTFACRPRDKGEAKPLVDAGNQLFTWIRSASWKGLGDPQHDPSAMTDADRREVAEVLKKPRPEQVLWARSKLAVIDDCRR
;
A
#
# COMPACT_ATOMS: atom_id res chain seq x y z
N MET A 1 13.93 -11.62 35.98
CA MET A 1 13.28 -12.02 34.70
C MET A 1 14.25 -12.12 33.52
N ARG A 2 15.34 -11.34 33.49
CA ARG A 2 16.34 -11.32 32.40
C ARG A 2 16.88 -12.71 31.99
N ASN A 3 17.28 -13.54 32.96
CA ASN A 3 17.83 -14.88 32.67
C ASN A 3 16.80 -15.85 32.10
N ALA A 4 15.53 -15.74 32.51
CA ALA A 4 14.44 -16.56 31.99
C ALA A 4 14.11 -16.19 30.55
N LEU A 5 14.03 -14.89 30.24
CA LEU A 5 13.82 -14.40 28.88
C LEU A 5 14.94 -14.84 27.94
N GLY A 6 16.21 -14.69 28.36
CA GLY A 6 17.35 -15.10 27.55
C GLY A 6 17.35 -16.61 27.25
N THR A 7 16.89 -17.43 28.21
CA THR A 7 16.77 -18.88 28.02
C THR A 7 15.65 -19.23 27.04
N GLU A 8 14.49 -18.59 27.16
CA GLU A 8 13.37 -18.80 26.23
C GLU A 8 13.72 -18.35 24.81
N LEU A 9 14.38 -17.21 24.65
CA LEU A 9 14.81 -16.72 23.32
C LEU A 9 15.76 -17.70 22.63
N ARG A 10 16.71 -18.30 23.37
CA ARG A 10 17.67 -19.27 22.84
C ARG A 10 17.05 -20.64 22.54
N ARG A 11 16.07 -21.07 23.33
CA ARG A 11 15.42 -22.38 23.18
C ARG A 11 14.19 -22.35 22.27
N SER A 12 13.76 -21.17 21.84
CA SER A 12 12.61 -21.06 20.96
C SER A 12 12.95 -21.58 19.56
N PRO A 13 12.16 -22.53 19.00
CA PRO A 13 12.35 -22.98 17.62
C PRO A 13 12.18 -21.83 16.61
N LEU A 14 11.52 -20.74 17.03
CA LEU A 14 11.39 -19.51 16.24
C LEU A 14 12.72 -18.81 15.98
N ALA A 15 13.75 -19.02 16.82
CA ALA A 15 15.07 -18.43 16.58
C ALA A 15 15.61 -18.85 15.20
N TRP A 16 15.44 -20.13 14.85
CA TRP A 16 15.82 -20.67 13.54
C TRP A 16 14.90 -20.25 12.42
N LEU A 17 13.63 -19.95 12.71
CA LEU A 17 12.66 -19.47 11.71
C LEU A 17 12.79 -17.97 11.43
N SER A 18 13.35 -17.18 12.35
CA SER A 18 13.53 -15.74 12.17
C SER A 18 14.38 -15.40 10.93
N VAL A 19 15.42 -16.19 10.66
CA VAL A 19 16.31 -16.04 9.51
C VAL A 19 15.59 -16.30 8.18
N PRO A 20 14.97 -17.47 7.93
CA PRO A 20 14.25 -17.71 6.68
C PRO A 20 13.04 -16.77 6.52
N LEU A 21 12.35 -16.39 7.61
CA LEU A 21 11.27 -15.39 7.52
C LEU A 21 11.79 -14.02 7.07
N SER A 22 12.93 -13.60 7.63
CA SER A 22 13.57 -12.35 7.21
C SER A 22 14.02 -12.44 5.75
N ALA A 23 14.60 -13.57 5.34
CA ALA A 23 14.97 -13.79 3.94
C ALA A 23 13.76 -13.74 3.00
N ILE A 24 12.64 -14.38 3.35
CA ILE A 24 11.40 -14.33 2.55
C ILE A 24 10.87 -12.89 2.47
N ALA A 25 10.81 -12.17 3.59
CA ALA A 25 10.36 -10.78 3.61
C ALA A 25 11.25 -9.88 2.72
N LEU A 26 12.58 -10.09 2.75
CA LEU A 26 13.52 -9.38 1.89
C LEU A 26 13.35 -9.76 0.41
N VAL A 27 13.16 -11.04 0.08
CA VAL A 27 12.88 -11.47 -1.30
C VAL A 27 11.60 -10.81 -1.81
N MET A 28 10.53 -10.80 -1.04
CA MET A 28 9.26 -10.15 -1.41
C MET A 28 9.41 -8.62 -1.56
N LEU A 29 10.21 -8.00 -0.69
CA LEU A 29 10.51 -6.57 -0.76
C LEU A 29 11.29 -6.23 -2.04
N LEU A 30 12.32 -7.02 -2.35
CA LEU A 30 13.23 -6.79 -3.48
C LEU A 30 12.62 -7.21 -4.83
N ALA A 31 11.71 -8.19 -4.85
CA ALA A 31 11.03 -8.64 -6.07
C ALA A 31 10.24 -7.51 -6.73
N ASP A 32 9.71 -6.58 -5.93
CA ASP A 32 8.92 -5.43 -6.39
C ASP A 32 9.66 -4.11 -6.12
N ARG A 33 11.00 -4.13 -6.17
CA ARG A 33 11.85 -2.98 -5.79
C ARG A 33 11.48 -1.68 -6.50
N ARG A 34 11.19 -1.74 -7.80
CA ARG A 34 10.89 -0.56 -8.63
C ARG A 34 9.64 0.17 -8.14
N SER A 35 8.67 -0.53 -7.56
CA SER A 35 7.39 0.06 -7.14
C SER A 35 7.48 0.94 -5.89
N TRP A 36 8.63 1.00 -5.22
CA TRP A 36 8.74 1.72 -3.94
C TRP A 36 10.07 2.44 -3.71
N GLU A 37 11.17 2.08 -4.39
CA GLU A 37 12.51 2.56 -4.03
C GLU A 37 12.75 4.07 -4.19
N LEU A 38 11.86 4.77 -4.91
CA LEU A 38 11.94 6.22 -5.13
C LEU A 38 10.92 7.02 -4.30
N ILE A 39 10.08 6.35 -3.48
CA ILE A 39 8.95 6.97 -2.78
C ILE A 39 8.94 6.53 -1.32
N TRP A 40 9.27 7.44 -0.39
CA TRP A 40 9.39 7.13 1.04
C TRP A 40 8.12 6.54 1.69
N PRO A 41 6.92 7.09 1.48
CA PRO A 41 5.69 6.55 2.06
C PRO A 41 5.38 5.14 1.53
N GLN A 42 5.67 4.89 0.25
CA GLN A 42 5.47 3.61 -0.41
C GLN A 42 6.49 2.57 0.07
N ALA A 43 7.76 2.95 0.23
CA ALA A 43 8.79 2.12 0.84
C ALA A 43 8.40 1.68 2.27
N SER A 44 7.82 2.61 3.04
CA SER A 44 7.34 2.35 4.40
C SER A 44 6.17 1.36 4.42
N ALA A 45 5.16 1.57 3.56
CA ALA A 45 4.01 0.68 3.43
C ALA A 45 4.43 -0.71 2.94
N ARG A 46 5.37 -0.78 1.98
CA ARG A 46 5.86 -2.04 1.44
C ARG A 46 6.65 -2.83 2.46
N ALA A 47 7.59 -2.20 3.17
CA ALA A 47 8.37 -2.84 4.23
C ALA A 47 7.46 -3.40 5.34
N ALA A 48 6.44 -2.63 5.75
CA ALA A 48 5.44 -3.05 6.73
C ALA A 48 4.62 -4.26 6.22
N SER A 49 4.05 -4.18 5.02
CA SER A 49 3.17 -5.24 4.48
C SER A 49 3.92 -6.56 4.27
N VAL A 50 5.09 -6.57 3.62
CA VAL A 50 5.83 -7.81 3.36
C VAL A 50 6.28 -8.49 4.66
N ALA A 51 6.63 -7.71 5.69
CA ALA A 51 7.00 -8.25 6.99
C ALA A 51 5.80 -8.90 7.68
N VAL A 52 4.62 -8.27 7.64
CA VAL A 52 3.42 -8.75 8.34
C VAL A 52 2.78 -9.95 7.65
N ILE A 53 2.71 -9.96 6.32
CA ILE A 53 1.95 -10.95 5.54
C ILE A 53 2.37 -12.39 5.89
N VAL A 54 3.66 -12.70 5.80
CA VAL A 54 4.15 -14.06 6.10
C VAL A 54 4.42 -14.22 7.60
N SER A 55 5.06 -13.24 8.23
CA SER A 55 5.47 -13.37 9.63
C SER A 55 4.27 -13.35 10.59
N GLY A 56 3.16 -12.71 10.24
CA GLY A 56 1.93 -12.70 11.05
C GLY A 56 1.27 -14.07 11.11
N VAL A 57 1.18 -14.78 9.99
CA VAL A 57 0.66 -16.16 9.96
C VAL A 57 1.56 -17.09 10.78
N VAL A 58 2.88 -16.97 10.63
CA VAL A 58 3.84 -17.78 11.38
C VAL A 58 3.87 -17.40 12.86
N ALA A 59 3.69 -16.11 13.20
CA ALA A 59 3.54 -15.63 14.57
C ALA A 59 2.35 -16.29 15.25
N ALA A 60 1.18 -16.33 14.57
CA ALA A 60 -0.01 -16.97 15.09
C ALA A 60 0.20 -18.48 15.31
N ALA A 61 0.75 -19.18 14.30
CA ALA A 61 1.02 -20.62 14.41
C ALA A 61 2.00 -20.95 15.54
N ALA A 62 3.08 -20.17 15.66
CA ALA A 62 4.10 -20.40 16.66
C ALA A 62 3.65 -20.02 18.08
N ALA A 63 2.85 -18.95 18.21
CA ALA A 63 2.23 -18.58 19.48
C ALA A 63 1.21 -19.63 19.95
N ALA A 64 0.45 -20.22 19.02
CA ALA A 64 -0.44 -21.34 19.33
C ALA A 64 0.36 -22.56 19.78
N TRP A 65 1.42 -22.91 19.05
CA TRP A 65 2.30 -24.03 19.39
C TRP A 65 2.98 -23.87 20.75
N SER A 66 3.41 -22.66 21.10
CA SER A 66 4.04 -22.37 22.38
C SER A 66 3.05 -22.46 23.54
N ALA A 67 1.85 -21.87 23.39
CA ALA A 67 0.76 -21.99 24.37
C ALA A 67 0.34 -23.46 24.60
N GLN A 68 0.38 -24.29 23.57
CA GLN A 68 0.04 -25.71 23.67
C GLN A 68 1.07 -26.59 24.37
N ARG A 69 2.26 -26.10 24.72
CA ARG A 69 3.30 -26.91 25.38
C ARG A 69 2.77 -27.56 26.67
N VAL A 70 1.95 -26.84 27.44
CA VAL A 70 1.35 -27.31 28.70
C VAL A 70 0.44 -28.52 28.46
N HIS A 71 -0.42 -28.45 27.44
CA HIS A 71 -1.34 -29.55 27.10
C HIS A 71 -0.62 -30.76 26.53
N ARG A 72 0.40 -30.55 25.69
CA ARG A 72 1.15 -31.64 25.05
C ARG A 72 2.09 -32.36 26.00
N GLY A 73 2.67 -31.63 26.96
CA GLY A 73 3.55 -32.21 27.97
C GLY A 73 2.82 -32.77 29.19
N GLY A 74 1.50 -32.58 29.29
CA GLY A 74 0.74 -32.96 30.49
C GLY A 74 1.19 -32.22 31.77
N THR A 75 1.93 -31.13 31.64
CA THR A 75 2.57 -30.42 32.76
C THR A 75 1.64 -29.41 33.46
N GLY A 76 0.34 -29.48 33.18
CA GLY A 76 -0.67 -28.57 33.73
C GLY A 76 -0.68 -28.56 35.26
N GLU A 77 -0.53 -29.72 35.91
CA GLU A 77 -0.48 -29.81 37.38
C GLU A 77 0.82 -29.26 37.97
N GLN A 78 1.96 -29.52 37.31
CA GLN A 78 3.26 -28.98 37.73
C GLN A 78 3.29 -27.45 37.64
N LEU A 79 2.68 -26.88 36.59
CA LEU A 79 2.54 -25.44 36.41
C LEU A 79 1.54 -24.80 37.39
N SER A 80 0.65 -25.55 38.05
CA SER A 80 -0.19 -24.99 39.13
C SER A 80 0.53 -24.90 40.45
N GLY A 81 1.50 -25.79 40.69
CA GLY A 81 2.36 -25.73 41.88
C GLY A 81 3.51 -24.72 41.74
N ALA A 82 3.66 -24.08 40.59
CA ALA A 82 4.72 -23.12 40.36
C ALA A 82 4.56 -21.88 41.26
N ALA A 83 5.66 -21.43 41.86
CA ALA A 83 5.68 -20.25 42.74
C ALA A 83 5.37 -18.91 42.03
N ARG A 84 5.25 -18.91 40.70
CA ARG A 84 4.97 -17.69 39.91
C ARG A 84 3.56 -17.71 39.32
N PRO A 85 2.90 -16.55 39.25
CA PRO A 85 1.62 -16.42 38.57
C PRO A 85 1.71 -16.88 37.12
N ARG A 86 0.73 -17.68 36.67
CA ARG A 86 0.72 -18.26 35.31
C ARG A 86 0.76 -17.21 34.20
N TRP A 87 0.07 -16.09 34.39
CA TRP A 87 0.05 -15.01 33.40
C TRP A 87 1.46 -14.47 33.09
N GLN A 88 2.41 -14.54 34.05
CA GLN A 88 3.79 -14.10 33.80
C GLN A 88 4.54 -15.08 32.89
N ILE A 89 4.24 -16.37 32.99
CA ILE A 89 4.84 -17.40 32.13
C ILE A 89 4.28 -17.26 30.71
N GLU A 90 2.96 -17.09 30.58
CA GLU A 90 2.33 -16.87 29.27
C GLU A 90 2.80 -15.57 28.62
N ALA A 91 2.93 -14.49 29.40
CA ALA A 91 3.49 -13.23 28.91
C ALA A 91 4.92 -13.41 28.37
N LEU A 92 5.74 -14.23 29.04
CA LEU A 92 7.09 -14.54 28.58
C LEU A 92 7.10 -15.30 27.26
N HIS A 93 6.22 -16.29 27.09
CA HIS A 93 6.08 -17.05 25.84
C HIS A 93 5.60 -16.19 24.67
N LEU A 94 4.58 -15.37 24.92
CA LEU A 94 4.03 -14.45 23.93
C LEU A 94 5.09 -13.42 23.52
N PHE A 95 5.74 -12.79 24.51
CA PHE A 95 6.81 -11.83 24.25
C PHE A 95 7.99 -12.44 23.49
N GLY A 96 8.43 -13.64 23.88
CA GLY A 96 9.48 -14.36 23.17
C GLY A 96 9.11 -14.67 21.71
N THR A 97 7.84 -14.98 21.44
CA THR A 97 7.33 -15.15 20.08
C THR A 97 7.40 -13.84 19.30
N LEU A 98 6.96 -12.74 19.91
CA LEU A 98 6.97 -11.41 19.30
C LEU A 98 8.37 -10.94 18.93
N CYS A 99 9.36 -11.13 19.81
CA CYS A 99 10.75 -10.76 19.54
C CYS A 99 11.28 -11.37 18.24
N HIS A 100 10.99 -12.65 17.99
CA HIS A 100 11.44 -13.34 16.78
C HIS A 100 10.68 -12.88 15.53
N THR A 101 9.39 -12.55 15.66
CA THR A 101 8.56 -12.11 14.53
C THR A 101 8.78 -10.64 14.16
N VAL A 102 9.38 -9.85 15.05
CA VAL A 102 9.77 -8.47 14.79
C VAL A 102 11.06 -8.40 13.96
N ALA A 103 11.90 -9.44 13.96
CA ALA A 103 13.14 -9.44 13.18
C ALA A 103 12.90 -9.21 11.66
N PRO A 104 11.98 -9.92 10.97
CA PRO A 104 11.65 -9.63 9.58
C PRO A 104 11.23 -8.18 9.33
N LEU A 105 10.45 -7.59 10.25
CA LEU A 105 10.04 -6.18 10.16
C LEU A 105 11.23 -5.23 10.25
N LEU A 106 12.17 -5.46 11.18
CA LEU A 106 13.38 -4.66 11.30
C LEU A 106 14.25 -4.77 10.05
N PHE A 107 14.50 -5.98 9.55
CA PHE A 107 15.29 -6.18 8.33
C PHE A 107 14.64 -5.52 7.11
N ALA A 108 13.34 -5.73 6.88
CA ALA A 108 12.63 -5.10 5.77
C ALA A 108 12.67 -3.56 5.86
N THR A 109 12.45 -3.01 7.06
CA THR A 109 12.49 -1.56 7.33
C THR A 109 13.90 -1.00 7.07
N MET A 110 14.94 -1.64 7.60
CA MET A 110 16.33 -1.21 7.41
C MET A 110 16.75 -1.29 5.94
N THR A 111 16.40 -2.36 5.23
CA THR A 111 16.70 -2.51 3.80
C THR A 111 15.96 -1.48 2.97
N ALA A 112 14.67 -1.23 3.24
CA ALA A 112 13.90 -0.19 2.56
C ALA A 112 14.49 1.19 2.81
N ALA A 113 14.85 1.53 4.06
CA ALA A 113 15.53 2.78 4.37
C ALA A 113 16.86 2.91 3.62
N SER A 114 17.69 1.87 3.63
CA SER A 114 19.02 1.87 3.00
C SER A 114 18.97 2.00 1.48
N ILE A 115 17.95 1.44 0.82
CA ILE A 115 17.79 1.58 -0.63
C ILE A 115 17.20 2.95 -0.97
N THR A 116 16.18 3.38 -0.24
CA THR A 116 15.46 4.63 -0.53
C THR A 116 16.33 5.85 -0.26
N THR A 117 17.12 5.87 0.81
CA THR A 117 18.05 6.97 1.11
C THR A 117 19.08 7.23 0.01
N GLN A 118 19.47 6.19 -0.73
CA GLN A 118 20.43 6.32 -1.84
C GLN A 118 19.79 6.88 -3.12
N LYS A 119 18.46 6.82 -3.24
CA LYS A 119 17.75 7.12 -4.50
C LYS A 119 16.72 8.25 -4.41
N ALA A 120 16.14 8.47 -3.24
CA ALA A 120 15.14 9.51 -2.98
C ALA A 120 15.71 10.53 -1.97
N PRO A 121 16.02 11.76 -2.41
CA PRO A 121 16.82 12.71 -1.62
C PRO A 121 16.08 13.28 -0.40
N SER A 122 14.75 13.29 -0.42
CA SER A 122 13.93 13.93 0.62
C SER A 122 12.91 12.96 1.20
N GLY A 123 12.96 12.77 2.52
CA GLY A 123 11.97 12.00 3.28
C GLY A 123 12.61 11.08 4.31
N PHE A 124 11.77 10.26 4.94
CA PHE A 124 12.17 9.26 5.92
C PHE A 124 11.12 8.15 5.97
N LEU A 125 11.40 7.03 6.62
CA LEU A 125 10.39 6.00 6.82
C LEU A 125 9.31 6.47 7.79
N TRP A 126 8.06 6.31 7.39
CA TRP A 126 6.92 6.81 8.15
C TRP A 126 6.62 5.89 9.34
N PRO A 127 6.77 6.38 10.59
CA PRO A 127 6.63 5.55 11.79
C PRO A 127 5.25 4.90 11.91
N GLY A 128 4.21 5.53 11.36
CA GLY A 128 2.85 5.01 11.36
C GLY A 128 2.74 3.62 10.74
N TYR A 129 3.43 3.34 9.63
CA TYR A 129 3.41 2.02 8.99
C TYR A 129 4.16 0.98 9.83
N PHE A 130 5.28 1.36 10.46
CA PHE A 130 6.04 0.48 11.36
C PHE A 130 5.21 0.09 12.60
N LEU A 131 4.57 1.08 13.24
CA LEU A 131 3.70 0.84 14.39
C LEU A 131 2.49 -0.01 14.02
N LEU A 132 1.91 0.21 12.84
CA LEU A 132 0.79 -0.57 12.35
C LEU A 132 1.21 -2.04 12.10
N ALA A 133 2.38 -2.26 11.50
CA ALA A 133 2.94 -3.61 11.34
C ALA A 133 3.19 -4.29 12.68
N LEU A 134 3.75 -3.58 13.66
CA LEU A 134 3.98 -4.09 15.00
C LEU A 134 2.66 -4.46 15.70
N ALA A 135 1.63 -3.63 15.57
CA ALA A 135 0.28 -3.92 16.08
C ALA A 135 -0.32 -5.15 15.41
N ALA A 136 -0.18 -5.29 14.08
CA ALA A 136 -0.68 -6.44 13.33
C ALA A 136 0.01 -7.75 13.73
N LEU A 137 1.34 -7.75 13.87
CA LEU A 137 2.10 -8.92 14.36
C LEU A 137 1.70 -9.28 15.79
N THR A 138 1.52 -8.27 16.65
CA THR A 138 1.08 -8.44 18.03
C THR A 138 -0.30 -9.08 18.11
N PHE A 139 -1.24 -8.56 17.32
CA PHE A 139 -2.58 -9.12 17.20
C PHE A 139 -2.53 -10.58 16.73
N CYS A 140 -1.78 -10.90 15.67
CA CYS A 140 -1.69 -12.26 15.14
C CYS A 140 -1.10 -13.24 16.16
N ALA A 141 -0.01 -12.86 16.85
CA ALA A 141 0.56 -13.68 17.90
C ALA A 141 -0.43 -13.88 19.07
N ALA A 142 -1.15 -12.85 19.47
CA ALA A 142 -2.14 -12.93 20.54
C ALA A 142 -3.32 -13.85 20.17
N VAL A 143 -3.85 -13.74 18.94
CA VAL A 143 -4.87 -14.66 18.40
C VAL A 143 -4.36 -16.09 18.42
N GLY A 144 -3.15 -16.32 17.92
CA GLY A 144 -2.53 -17.64 17.95
C GLY A 144 -2.41 -18.21 19.35
N HIS A 145 -1.91 -17.41 20.29
CA HIS A 145 -1.80 -17.78 21.69
C HIS A 145 -3.18 -18.14 22.29
N MET A 146 -4.21 -17.31 22.05
CA MET A 146 -5.59 -17.60 22.49
C MET A 146 -6.09 -18.93 21.96
N VAL A 147 -5.89 -19.21 20.66
CA VAL A 147 -6.29 -20.47 20.03
C VAL A 147 -5.53 -21.64 20.66
N GLY A 148 -4.22 -21.51 20.86
CA GLY A 148 -3.40 -22.55 21.48
C GLY A 148 -3.75 -22.84 22.94
N SER A 149 -4.14 -21.82 23.72
CA SER A 149 -4.59 -21.99 25.10
C SER A 149 -6.03 -22.51 25.19
N ALA A 150 -6.88 -22.23 24.20
CA ALA A 150 -8.28 -22.65 24.20
C ALA A 150 -8.48 -24.07 23.64
N VAL A 151 -7.66 -24.48 22.69
CA VAL A 151 -7.84 -25.72 21.91
C VAL A 151 -6.80 -26.77 22.32
N THR A 152 -7.27 -27.95 22.73
CA THR A 152 -6.42 -29.08 23.15
C THR A 152 -5.92 -29.94 21.97
N SER A 153 -6.42 -29.70 20.75
CA SER A 153 -6.06 -30.46 19.55
C SER A 153 -4.68 -30.09 19.01
N ARG A 154 -3.93 -31.08 18.50
CA ARG A 154 -2.64 -30.86 17.81
C ARG A 154 -2.74 -29.96 16.57
N LEU A 155 -3.94 -29.76 16.04
CA LEU A 155 -4.22 -28.92 14.88
C LEU A 155 -4.36 -27.42 15.22
N ALA A 156 -4.25 -27.00 16.48
CA ALA A 156 -4.48 -25.61 16.86
C ALA A 156 -3.51 -24.63 16.19
N ALA A 157 -2.25 -25.04 15.93
CA ALA A 157 -1.30 -24.19 15.19
C ALA A 157 -1.75 -23.93 13.75
N VAL A 158 -2.31 -24.95 13.08
CA VAL A 158 -2.87 -24.83 11.72
C VAL A 158 -4.13 -23.97 11.74
N ALA A 159 -5.01 -24.19 12.71
CA ALA A 159 -6.20 -23.37 12.89
C ALA A 159 -5.85 -21.90 13.15
N ALA A 160 -4.86 -21.62 14.01
CA ALA A 160 -4.37 -20.27 14.29
C ALA A 160 -3.79 -19.60 13.04
N ALA A 161 -3.02 -20.33 12.24
CA ALA A 161 -2.51 -19.85 10.96
C ALA A 161 -3.65 -19.46 10.01
N GLY A 162 -4.67 -20.31 9.88
CA GLY A 162 -5.85 -20.05 9.04
C GLY A 162 -6.66 -18.85 9.52
N VAL A 163 -6.86 -18.69 10.83
CA VAL A 163 -7.58 -17.53 11.40
C VAL A 163 -6.80 -16.24 11.17
N ALA A 164 -5.47 -16.24 11.32
CA ALA A 164 -4.64 -15.06 11.06
C ALA A 164 -4.53 -14.72 9.57
N PHE A 165 -4.66 -15.71 8.68
CA PHE A 165 -4.60 -15.50 7.23
C PHE A 165 -5.71 -14.58 6.72
N VAL A 166 -6.94 -14.71 7.22
CA VAL A 166 -8.11 -13.94 6.76
C VAL A 166 -7.92 -12.42 6.91
N PRO A 167 -7.67 -11.85 8.11
CA PRO A 167 -7.53 -10.41 8.26
C PRO A 167 -6.30 -9.83 7.55
N LEU A 168 -5.27 -10.65 7.31
CA LEU A 168 -4.04 -10.24 6.64
C LEU A 168 -4.16 -10.25 5.11
N PHE A 169 -4.61 -11.35 4.53
CA PHE A 169 -4.63 -11.56 3.09
C PHE A 169 -5.97 -11.21 2.46
N VAL A 170 -7.08 -11.56 3.11
CA VAL A 170 -8.42 -11.39 2.52
C VAL A 170 -8.91 -9.96 2.73
N LEU A 171 -8.76 -9.43 3.94
CA LEU A 171 -9.33 -8.12 4.29
C LEU A 171 -8.34 -6.97 4.18
N GLN A 172 -7.03 -7.25 4.17
CA GLN A 172 -5.95 -6.24 4.28
C GLN A 172 -6.21 -5.21 5.40
N ALA A 173 -6.91 -5.63 6.46
CA ALA A 173 -7.53 -4.73 7.43
C ALA A 173 -6.54 -4.25 8.50
N LEU A 174 -5.35 -4.84 8.51
CA LEU A 174 -4.33 -4.62 9.54
C LEU A 174 -3.11 -3.86 9.04
N ALA A 175 -2.80 -3.90 7.74
CA ALA A 175 -1.69 -3.15 7.16
C ALA A 175 -1.95 -2.88 5.67
N PRO A 176 -1.86 -1.63 5.20
CA PRO A 176 -2.02 -1.32 3.78
C PRO A 176 -0.78 -1.79 3.00
N SER A 177 -1.00 -2.28 1.78
CA SER A 177 0.09 -2.67 0.87
C SER A 177 0.59 -1.53 -0.02
N TYR A 178 -0.12 -0.40 -0.01
CA TYR A 178 0.13 0.79 -0.83
C TYR A 178 0.10 2.02 0.07
N GLY A 179 0.99 2.98 -0.17
CA GLY A 179 1.16 4.18 0.64
C GLY A 179 1.58 5.37 -0.23
N PRO A 180 0.65 6.00 -0.97
CA PRO A 180 0.96 7.17 -1.78
C PRO A 180 1.23 8.39 -0.90
N ALA A 181 1.99 9.36 -1.39
CA ALA A 181 2.38 10.54 -0.64
C ALA A 181 1.19 11.41 -0.17
N ARG A 182 0.08 11.37 -0.92
CA ARG A 182 -1.17 12.08 -0.58
C ARG A 182 -1.96 11.47 0.58
N LEU A 183 -1.60 10.26 1.04
CA LEU A 183 -2.28 9.56 2.12
C LEU A 183 -1.36 9.42 3.32
N GLU A 184 -1.90 9.67 4.51
CA GLU A 184 -1.23 9.41 5.78
C GLU A 184 -1.97 8.40 6.64
N ILE A 185 -1.23 7.75 7.53
CA ILE A 185 -1.83 6.85 8.50
C ILE A 185 -2.72 7.66 9.43
N SER A 186 -4.00 7.34 9.44
CA SER A 186 -4.98 7.96 10.31
C SER A 186 -4.62 7.67 11.77
N PRO A 187 -4.47 8.69 12.64
CA PRO A 187 -4.17 8.46 14.06
C PRO A 187 -5.25 7.62 14.76
N ILE A 188 -6.53 7.82 14.39
CA ILE A 188 -7.67 7.04 14.89
C ILE A 188 -7.59 5.60 14.37
N GLY A 189 -7.28 5.45 13.08
CA GLY A 189 -7.05 4.15 12.46
C GLY A 189 -5.95 3.38 13.18
N LEU A 190 -4.76 3.97 13.35
CA LEU A 190 -3.64 3.37 14.06
C LEU A 190 -3.98 3.04 15.51
N GLY A 191 -4.53 4.02 16.26
CA GLY A 191 -4.88 3.85 17.66
C GLY A 191 -5.85 2.70 17.89
N SER A 192 -6.86 2.56 17.03
CA SER A 192 -7.82 1.45 17.12
C SER A 192 -7.18 0.09 16.89
N ARG A 193 -6.20 -0.05 15.97
CA ARG A 193 -5.49 -1.33 15.75
C ARG A 193 -4.51 -1.65 16.89
N ILE A 194 -3.92 -0.64 17.51
CA ILE A 194 -3.10 -0.80 18.74
C ILE A 194 -3.98 -1.29 19.89
N ILE A 195 -5.14 -0.65 20.11
CA ILE A 195 -6.11 -1.06 21.13
C ILE A 195 -6.59 -2.49 20.88
N LEU A 196 -6.91 -2.83 19.63
CA LEU A 196 -7.29 -4.18 19.24
C LEU A 196 -6.20 -5.21 19.61
N ALA A 197 -4.94 -4.94 19.25
CA ALA A 197 -3.83 -5.80 19.61
C ALA A 197 -3.70 -5.95 21.13
N ALA A 198 -3.82 -4.85 21.88
CA ALA A 198 -3.74 -4.87 23.34
C ALA A 198 -4.88 -5.70 23.98
N VAL A 199 -6.12 -5.54 23.51
CA VAL A 199 -7.28 -6.33 23.98
C VAL A 199 -7.04 -7.82 23.75
N PHE A 200 -6.53 -8.21 22.58
CA PHE A 200 -6.24 -9.61 22.27
C PHE A 200 -5.08 -10.14 23.11
N VAL A 201 -4.05 -9.34 23.39
CA VAL A 201 -2.98 -9.74 24.33
C VAL A 201 -3.57 -10.01 25.72
N ILE A 202 -4.41 -9.12 26.24
CA ILE A 202 -5.04 -9.29 27.56
C ILE A 202 -5.93 -10.55 27.58
N ALA A 203 -6.71 -10.76 26.52
CA ALA A 203 -7.53 -11.96 26.36
C ALA A 203 -6.68 -13.25 26.32
N ALA A 204 -5.57 -13.25 25.56
CA ALA A 204 -4.62 -14.35 25.48
C ALA A 204 -4.07 -14.74 26.86
N LEU A 205 -3.57 -13.75 27.60
CA LEU A 205 -3.00 -13.97 28.92
C LEU A 205 -4.07 -14.42 29.94
N SER A 206 -5.29 -13.89 29.84
CA SER A 206 -6.40 -14.24 30.73
C SER A 206 -6.90 -15.67 30.51
N ILE A 207 -6.94 -16.14 29.26
CA ILE A 207 -7.31 -17.52 28.93
C ILE A 207 -6.23 -18.48 29.45
N GLY A 208 -4.95 -18.20 29.17
CA GLY A 208 -3.83 -19.04 29.62
C GLY A 208 -3.72 -19.12 31.15
N ALA A 209 -3.91 -17.99 31.85
CA ALA A 209 -3.85 -17.94 33.31
C ALA A 209 -4.92 -18.82 34.00
N ASN A 210 -6.12 -18.93 33.40
CA ASN A 210 -7.26 -19.63 33.98
C ASN A 210 -7.39 -21.10 33.51
N LEU A 211 -6.30 -21.71 33.04
CA LEU A 211 -6.31 -23.09 32.55
C LEU A 211 -6.49 -24.17 33.65
N ASN A 212 -6.24 -23.86 34.94
CA ASN A 212 -6.21 -24.87 36.03
C ASN A 212 -7.22 -24.77 37.15
N THR A 213 -8.14 -23.81 37.15
CA THR A 213 -9.17 -23.88 38.18
C THR A 213 -10.00 -25.11 37.86
N ARG A 214 -9.97 -26.11 38.76
CA ARG A 214 -10.75 -27.38 38.74
C ARG A 214 -12.27 -27.13 38.78
N ASP A 215 -12.64 -25.89 38.55
CA ASP A 215 -13.93 -25.30 38.74
C ASP A 215 -14.71 -25.45 37.43
N ARG A 216 -15.89 -26.08 37.50
CA ARG A 216 -16.77 -26.35 36.37
C ARG A 216 -17.23 -25.08 35.62
N ARG A 217 -16.92 -23.88 36.14
CA ARG A 217 -17.22 -22.57 35.55
C ARG A 217 -16.22 -22.12 34.47
N THR A 218 -15.04 -22.75 34.36
CA THR A 218 -13.97 -22.39 33.41
C THR A 218 -14.36 -22.35 31.92
N PRO A 219 -15.16 -23.28 31.34
CA PRO A 219 -15.47 -23.24 29.92
C PRO A 219 -16.32 -22.02 29.54
N LYS A 220 -17.27 -21.62 30.40
CA LYS A 220 -18.13 -20.45 30.16
C LYS A 220 -17.33 -19.15 30.19
N PHE A 221 -16.36 -19.03 31.10
CA PHE A 221 -15.49 -17.85 31.16
C PHE A 221 -14.60 -17.72 29.91
N ARG A 222 -14.03 -18.83 29.41
CA ARG A 222 -13.25 -18.81 28.16
C ARG A 222 -14.12 -18.45 26.96
N GLN A 223 -15.30 -19.04 26.84
CA GLN A 223 -16.27 -18.69 25.80
C GLN A 223 -16.62 -17.21 25.86
N MET A 224 -16.87 -16.66 27.05
CA MET A 224 -17.16 -15.25 27.24
C MET A 224 -16.01 -14.34 26.78
N ILE A 225 -14.76 -14.67 27.12
CA ILE A 225 -13.59 -13.90 26.66
C ILE A 225 -13.45 -13.99 25.14
N LEU A 226 -13.59 -15.19 24.55
CA LEU A 226 -13.47 -15.38 23.11
C LEU A 226 -14.56 -14.60 22.35
N VAL A 227 -15.81 -14.65 22.85
CA VAL A 227 -16.93 -13.88 22.30
C VAL A 227 -16.68 -12.39 22.45
N ALA A 228 -16.26 -11.93 23.63
CA ALA A 228 -15.95 -10.52 23.87
C ALA A 228 -14.83 -10.02 22.95
N ALA A 229 -13.72 -10.75 22.84
CA ALA A 229 -12.61 -10.42 21.95
C ALA A 229 -13.04 -10.42 20.48
N GLY A 230 -13.85 -11.39 20.06
CA GLY A 230 -14.43 -11.45 18.72
C GLY A 230 -15.31 -10.24 18.41
N LEU A 231 -16.23 -9.89 19.31
CA LEU A 231 -17.09 -8.72 19.19
C LEU A 231 -16.28 -7.42 19.17
N THR A 232 -15.26 -7.28 20.03
CA THR A 232 -14.34 -6.13 20.00
C THR A 232 -13.56 -6.06 18.69
N GLY A 233 -13.14 -7.20 18.15
CA GLY A 233 -12.49 -7.28 16.84
C GLY A 233 -13.40 -6.76 15.73
N VAL A 234 -14.62 -7.28 15.65
CA VAL A 234 -15.62 -6.81 14.66
C VAL A 234 -15.92 -5.33 14.84
N ALA A 235 -16.21 -4.88 16.07
CA ALA A 235 -16.51 -3.48 16.35
C ALA A 235 -15.34 -2.56 15.97
N THR A 236 -14.10 -2.97 16.27
CA THR A 236 -12.91 -2.17 15.94
C THR A 236 -12.67 -2.09 14.45
N LEU A 237 -12.93 -3.17 13.70
CA LEU A 237 -12.82 -3.17 12.24
C LEU A 237 -13.92 -2.32 11.59
N MET A 238 -15.13 -2.34 12.14
CA MET A 238 -16.28 -1.58 11.61
C MET A 238 -16.23 -0.09 11.97
N PHE A 239 -15.81 0.25 13.20
CA PHE A 239 -15.88 1.61 13.74
C PHE A 239 -14.51 2.29 13.91
N GLY A 240 -13.41 1.57 13.73
CA GLY A 240 -12.05 2.12 13.88
C GLY A 240 -11.61 3.06 12.76
N GLY A 241 -12.48 3.33 11.78
CA GLY A 241 -12.21 4.20 10.64
C GLY A 241 -11.18 3.64 9.65
N PRO A 242 -10.92 4.37 8.56
CA PRO A 242 -9.96 3.97 7.55
C PRO A 242 -8.53 4.05 8.10
N LEU A 243 -7.67 3.12 7.66
CA LEU A 243 -6.25 3.10 8.04
C LEU A 243 -5.48 4.30 7.48
N GLN A 244 -5.86 4.74 6.28
CA GLN A 244 -5.28 5.87 5.59
C GLN A 244 -6.32 6.97 5.46
N ARG A 245 -5.88 8.22 5.57
CA ARG A 245 -6.69 9.41 5.31
C ARG A 245 -5.94 10.34 4.37
N PRO A 246 -6.64 11.20 3.62
CA PRO A 246 -6.00 12.27 2.87
C PRO A 246 -5.14 13.14 3.80
N ARG A 247 -3.89 13.33 3.41
CA ARG A 247 -2.97 14.27 4.05
C ARG A 247 -3.32 15.69 3.58
N LEU A 248 -3.10 16.68 4.45
CA LEU A 248 -3.20 18.08 4.08
C LEU A 248 -2.12 18.42 3.05
N ALA A 249 -2.49 19.17 2.01
CA ALA A 249 -1.54 19.59 0.98
C ALA A 249 -0.30 20.24 1.59
N ASP A 250 0.88 19.83 1.12
CA ASP A 250 2.13 20.42 1.56
C ASP A 250 2.20 21.89 1.15
N SER A 251 2.71 22.74 2.05
CA SER A 251 2.98 24.15 1.74
C SER A 251 4.18 24.31 0.80
N ASN A 252 5.05 23.30 0.71
CA ASN A 252 6.30 23.35 -0.06
C ASN A 252 6.41 22.17 -1.06
N PRO A 253 5.52 22.07 -2.07
CA PRO A 253 5.65 21.04 -3.09
C PRO A 253 6.96 21.19 -3.88
N ALA A 254 7.50 20.07 -4.36
CA ALA A 254 8.68 20.06 -5.21
C ALA A 254 8.25 20.43 -6.64
N CYS A 255 8.56 21.65 -7.08
CA CYS A 255 8.11 22.15 -8.37
C CYS A 255 9.25 22.57 -9.29
N GLU A 256 9.06 22.34 -10.58
CA GLU A 256 9.90 22.87 -11.65
C GLU A 256 9.08 23.55 -12.75
N GLN A 257 9.65 24.59 -13.35
CA GLN A 257 9.07 25.25 -14.52
C GLN A 257 9.52 24.52 -15.79
N VAL A 258 8.56 24.28 -16.67
CA VAL A 258 8.79 23.79 -18.04
C VAL A 258 8.90 25.02 -18.94
N PRO A 259 10.05 25.23 -19.62
CA PRO A 259 10.22 26.35 -20.53
C PRO A 259 9.17 26.31 -21.64
N ASN A 260 8.42 27.40 -21.81
CA ASN A 260 7.48 27.56 -22.91
C ASN A 260 7.45 29.04 -23.33
N PRO A 261 7.56 29.35 -24.63
CA PRO A 261 7.65 30.72 -25.13
C PRO A 261 6.39 31.57 -24.91
N VAL A 262 5.22 30.95 -24.68
CA VAL A 262 3.93 31.65 -24.55
C VAL A 262 3.48 31.75 -23.11
N ASN A 263 3.59 30.66 -22.33
CA ASN A 263 3.21 30.60 -20.93
C ASN A 263 3.98 29.49 -20.22
N SER A 264 4.70 29.80 -19.15
CA SER A 264 5.40 28.78 -18.37
C SER A 264 4.41 27.80 -17.75
N GLN A 265 4.62 26.51 -18.04
CA GLN A 265 3.94 25.39 -17.40
C GLN A 265 4.73 24.98 -16.16
N GLN A 266 4.05 24.52 -15.13
CA GLN A 266 4.68 24.04 -13.91
C GLN A 266 4.37 22.56 -13.69
N VAL A 267 5.38 21.81 -13.26
CA VAL A 267 5.24 20.45 -12.72
C VAL A 267 5.48 20.53 -11.22
N CYS A 268 4.54 20.08 -10.41
CA CYS A 268 4.66 20.03 -8.95
C CYS A 268 4.30 18.64 -8.42
N LEU A 269 5.23 18.05 -7.67
CA LEU A 269 5.07 16.77 -7.00
C LEU A 269 5.13 16.93 -5.48
N TRP A 270 4.66 15.91 -4.74
CA TRP A 270 4.89 15.87 -3.30
C TRP A 270 6.40 15.82 -3.04
N PRO A 271 6.92 16.43 -1.95
CA PRO A 271 8.36 16.42 -1.64
C PRO A 271 8.96 15.00 -1.61
N GLU A 272 8.20 14.02 -1.16
CA GLU A 272 8.62 12.62 -1.09
C GLU A 272 8.77 11.94 -2.46
N ASN A 273 8.21 12.55 -3.51
CA ASN A 273 8.26 12.09 -4.90
C ASN A 273 9.20 12.93 -5.77
N SER A 274 10.03 13.78 -5.16
CA SER A 274 10.96 14.67 -5.87
C SER A 274 11.94 13.94 -6.79
N ALA A 275 12.21 12.65 -6.55
CA ALA A 275 13.03 11.81 -7.42
C ALA A 275 12.44 11.66 -8.84
N TYR A 276 11.12 11.79 -9.01
CA TYR A 276 10.46 11.75 -10.31
C TYR A 276 10.35 13.12 -11.00
N LEU A 277 10.75 14.21 -10.34
CA LEU A 277 10.50 15.57 -10.84
C LEU A 277 11.17 15.84 -12.18
N ALA A 278 12.42 15.37 -12.36
CA ALA A 278 13.13 15.50 -13.63
C ALA A 278 12.45 14.73 -14.77
N ILE A 279 11.98 13.51 -14.50
CA ILE A 279 11.28 12.66 -15.47
C ILE A 279 9.94 13.29 -15.84
N ALA A 280 9.18 13.75 -14.85
CA ALA A 280 7.90 14.41 -15.06
C ALA A 280 8.04 15.72 -15.84
N LYS A 281 9.12 16.49 -15.60
CA LYS A 281 9.46 17.69 -16.37
C LYS A 281 9.80 17.38 -17.82
N GLU A 282 10.58 16.34 -18.08
CA GLU A 282 10.92 15.93 -19.44
C GLU A 282 9.66 15.50 -20.20
N ALA A 283 8.84 14.65 -19.59
CA ALA A 283 7.54 14.26 -20.13
C ALA A 283 6.65 15.47 -20.44
N ALA A 284 6.55 16.41 -19.49
CA ALA A 284 5.78 17.64 -19.67
C ALA A 284 6.31 18.53 -20.81
N THR A 285 7.63 18.61 -20.96
CA THR A 285 8.28 19.32 -22.07
C THR A 285 7.88 18.70 -23.41
N ARG A 286 7.97 17.37 -23.54
CA ARG A 286 7.61 16.66 -24.78
C ARG A 286 6.12 16.74 -25.11
N VAL A 287 5.24 16.73 -24.10
CA VAL A 287 3.80 16.94 -24.30
C VAL A 287 3.52 18.36 -24.76
N THR A 288 4.16 19.35 -24.15
CA THR A 288 4.01 20.76 -24.53
C THR A 288 4.52 21.05 -25.94
N GLU A 289 5.67 20.48 -26.33
CA GLU A 289 6.18 20.58 -27.70
C GLU A 289 5.22 19.91 -28.70
N ALA A 290 4.76 18.69 -28.40
CA ALA A 290 3.84 17.95 -29.26
C ALA A 290 2.47 18.63 -29.41
N THR A 291 2.02 19.39 -28.41
CA THR A 291 0.72 20.08 -28.40
C THR A 291 0.81 21.58 -28.73
N ALA A 292 2.01 22.10 -29.02
CA ALA A 292 2.23 23.49 -29.35
C ALA A 292 1.35 23.94 -30.54
N GLY A 293 0.55 24.99 -30.31
CA GLY A 293 -0.39 25.55 -31.29
C GLY A 293 -1.72 24.79 -31.41
N ILE A 294 -1.95 23.77 -30.59
CA ILE A 294 -3.17 22.94 -30.60
C ILE A 294 -3.89 23.06 -29.26
N LEU A 295 -3.19 22.77 -28.16
CA LEU A 295 -3.72 22.86 -26.80
C LEU A 295 -2.92 23.88 -25.99
N PRO A 296 -3.54 24.58 -25.03
CA PRO A 296 -2.81 25.40 -24.08
C PRO A 296 -1.94 24.51 -23.17
N PRO A 297 -0.78 25.01 -22.69
CA PRO A 297 0.01 24.28 -21.70
C PRO A 297 -0.79 24.03 -20.43
N ILE A 298 -0.59 22.85 -19.82
CA ILE A 298 -1.35 22.41 -18.65
C ILE A 298 -0.39 22.09 -17.51
N ASP A 299 -0.54 22.76 -16.37
CA ASP A 299 0.26 22.45 -15.19
C ASP A 299 0.04 21.00 -14.75
N LEU A 300 1.10 20.27 -14.41
CA LEU A 300 1.03 18.92 -13.87
C LEU A 300 1.19 19.00 -12.35
N LEU A 301 0.15 18.63 -11.62
CA LEU A 301 0.14 18.59 -10.17
C LEU A 301 -0.08 17.18 -9.69
N GLU A 302 0.65 16.79 -8.67
CA GLU A 302 0.34 15.52 -8.04
C GLU A 302 -0.99 15.57 -7.28
N ALA A 303 -1.72 14.46 -7.28
CA ALA A 303 -2.99 14.30 -6.60
C ALA A 303 -2.86 14.65 -5.11
N GLY A 304 -3.80 15.46 -4.61
CA GLY A 304 -3.79 15.97 -3.23
C GLY A 304 -3.03 17.29 -3.03
N LEU A 305 -2.24 17.76 -4.00
CA LEU A 305 -1.66 19.10 -3.93
C LEU A 305 -2.69 20.18 -4.33
N HIS A 306 -2.56 21.35 -3.72
CA HIS A 306 -3.26 22.57 -4.14
C HIS A 306 -2.24 23.59 -4.60
N THR A 307 -2.55 24.31 -5.68
CA THR A 307 -1.78 25.51 -6.04
C THR A 307 -2.64 26.73 -5.82
N THR A 308 -1.98 27.84 -5.53
CA THR A 308 -2.59 29.16 -5.43
C THR A 308 -2.93 29.76 -6.80
N ARG A 309 -2.53 29.11 -7.91
CA ARG A 309 -2.83 29.59 -9.26
C ARG A 309 -4.18 29.04 -9.72
N GLU A 310 -5.04 29.92 -10.22
CA GLU A 310 -6.32 29.57 -10.89
C GLU A 310 -6.11 28.87 -12.25
N ARG A 311 -4.88 28.44 -12.56
CA ARG A 311 -4.59 27.78 -13.82
C ARG A 311 -5.15 26.37 -13.83
N PRO A 312 -5.67 25.92 -14.97
CA PRO A 312 -6.23 24.60 -15.07
C PRO A 312 -5.07 23.59 -15.02
N ALA A 313 -5.01 22.75 -13.98
CA ALA A 313 -3.95 21.75 -13.79
C ALA A 313 -4.39 20.28 -13.85
N VAL A 314 -3.57 19.41 -14.46
CA VAL A 314 -3.69 17.95 -14.41
C VAL A 314 -3.40 17.48 -12.99
N ARG A 315 -4.24 16.58 -12.47
CA ARG A 315 -3.98 15.90 -11.20
C ARG A 315 -3.57 14.46 -11.50
N TYR A 316 -2.36 14.10 -11.10
CA TYR A 316 -1.79 12.80 -11.37
C TYR A 316 -1.31 12.12 -10.08
N GLU A 317 -1.56 10.83 -9.90
CA GLU A 317 -1.01 10.09 -8.75
C GLU A 317 0.29 9.43 -9.17
N VAL A 318 1.39 9.78 -8.50
CA VAL A 318 2.70 9.19 -8.78
C VAL A 318 2.79 7.82 -8.09
N HIS A 319 3.00 6.79 -8.90
CA HIS A 319 3.27 5.43 -8.49
C HIS A 319 4.77 5.12 -8.61
N GLY A 320 5.25 4.17 -7.80
CA GLY A 320 6.63 3.74 -7.96
C GLY A 320 6.82 2.91 -9.22
N GLY A 321 7.96 3.07 -9.87
CA GLY A 321 8.29 2.39 -11.12
C GLY A 321 7.85 3.18 -12.36
N GLU A 322 7.34 4.38 -12.15
CA GLU A 322 7.01 5.30 -13.23
C GLU A 322 8.23 5.66 -14.06
N ASN A 323 7.95 5.93 -15.33
CA ASN A 323 8.91 6.34 -16.32
C ASN A 323 8.33 7.51 -17.12
N GLU A 324 9.10 8.01 -18.08
CA GLU A 324 8.67 9.13 -18.90
C GLU A 324 7.37 8.80 -19.69
N GLU A 325 7.22 7.58 -20.18
CA GLU A 325 6.02 7.15 -20.93
C GLU A 325 4.75 7.22 -20.08
N THR A 326 4.80 6.79 -18.81
CA THR A 326 3.63 6.84 -17.92
C THR A 326 3.18 8.28 -17.65
N PHE A 327 4.12 9.21 -17.48
CA PHE A 327 3.79 10.64 -17.34
C PHE A 327 3.20 11.22 -18.63
N ILE A 328 3.80 10.91 -19.80
CA ILE A 328 3.27 11.34 -21.10
C ILE A 328 1.84 10.83 -21.29
N GLN A 329 1.60 9.54 -21.00
CA GLN A 329 0.30 8.92 -21.12
C GLN A 329 -0.74 9.63 -20.23
N ALA A 330 -0.42 9.89 -18.97
CA ALA A 330 -1.32 10.57 -18.05
C ALA A 330 -1.64 12.00 -18.49
N MET A 331 -0.62 12.74 -18.92
CA MET A 331 -0.80 14.11 -19.43
C MET A 331 -1.62 14.14 -20.72
N ALA A 332 -1.35 13.23 -21.65
CA ALA A 332 -2.15 13.09 -22.88
C ALA A 332 -3.61 12.78 -22.55
N PHE A 333 -3.86 11.85 -21.61
CA PHE A 333 -5.21 11.49 -21.19
C PHE A 333 -5.97 12.70 -20.65
N VAL A 334 -5.38 13.46 -19.73
CA VAL A 334 -6.07 14.61 -19.11
C VAL A 334 -6.19 15.81 -20.04
N ALA A 335 -5.22 16.01 -20.94
CA ALA A 335 -5.32 17.01 -22.00
C ALA A 335 -6.59 16.79 -22.85
N ILE A 336 -6.93 15.52 -23.09
CA ILE A 336 -8.10 15.09 -23.84
C ILE A 336 -9.37 15.11 -22.97
N GLU A 337 -9.35 14.56 -21.75
CA GLU A 337 -10.52 14.54 -20.85
C GLU A 337 -11.11 15.94 -20.62
N ARG A 338 -10.26 16.97 -20.59
CA ARG A 338 -10.71 18.37 -20.48
C ARG A 338 -11.45 18.88 -21.70
N THR A 339 -11.11 18.36 -22.88
CA THR A 339 -11.85 18.66 -24.10
C THR A 339 -13.21 17.95 -24.08
N PHE A 340 -13.30 16.77 -23.45
CA PHE A 340 -14.52 15.96 -23.24
C PHE A 340 -15.53 16.50 -22.20
N ALA A 341 -15.58 17.81 -21.92
CA ALA A 341 -16.63 18.37 -21.07
C ALA A 341 -18.06 18.22 -21.65
N CYS A 342 -18.20 17.66 -22.86
CA CYS A 342 -19.48 17.37 -23.49
C CYS A 342 -19.99 15.96 -23.16
N ARG A 343 -21.31 15.85 -22.90
CA ARG A 343 -22.02 14.56 -22.90
C ARG A 343 -22.77 14.41 -24.22
N PRO A 344 -22.54 13.32 -24.98
CA PRO A 344 -23.27 13.09 -26.24
C PRO A 344 -24.78 12.98 -25.95
N ARG A 345 -25.62 13.55 -26.82
CA ARG A 345 -27.08 13.55 -26.64
C ARG A 345 -27.68 12.18 -26.93
N ASP A 346 -27.07 11.44 -27.86
CA ASP A 346 -27.44 10.07 -28.22
C ASP A 346 -26.23 9.16 -28.50
N LYS A 347 -26.49 7.88 -28.80
CA LYS A 347 -25.45 6.89 -29.10
C LYS A 347 -24.75 7.12 -30.45
N GLY A 348 -25.40 7.79 -31.39
CA GLY A 348 -24.85 8.11 -32.71
C GLY A 348 -23.76 9.18 -32.62
N GLU A 349 -23.95 10.19 -31.76
CA GLU A 349 -22.96 11.23 -31.48
C GLU A 349 -21.78 10.74 -30.61
N ALA A 350 -22.01 9.73 -29.78
CA ALA A 350 -20.99 9.22 -28.86
C ALA A 350 -19.79 8.59 -29.59
N LYS A 351 -20.01 7.86 -30.69
CA LYS A 351 -18.94 7.14 -31.39
C LYS A 351 -17.92 8.08 -32.05
N PRO A 352 -18.31 9.06 -32.90
CA PRO A 352 -17.35 10.00 -33.49
C PRO A 352 -16.54 10.79 -32.45
N LEU A 353 -17.19 11.15 -31.32
CA LEU A 353 -16.55 11.85 -30.21
C LEU A 353 -15.46 10.98 -29.54
N VAL A 354 -15.80 9.73 -29.22
CA VAL A 354 -14.87 8.76 -28.62
C VAL A 354 -13.73 8.42 -29.58
N ASP A 355 -14.04 8.18 -30.86
CA ASP A 355 -13.05 7.87 -31.90
C ASP A 355 -12.08 9.05 -32.08
N ALA A 356 -12.58 10.28 -32.19
CA ALA A 356 -11.75 11.48 -32.30
C ALA A 356 -10.86 11.70 -31.07
N GLY A 357 -11.38 11.51 -29.85
CA GLY A 357 -10.59 11.64 -28.64
C GLY A 357 -9.54 10.54 -28.47
N ASN A 358 -9.86 9.29 -28.82
CA ASN A 358 -8.91 8.18 -28.80
C ASN A 358 -7.78 8.41 -29.83
N GLN A 359 -8.12 8.82 -31.05
CA GLN A 359 -7.14 9.16 -32.08
C GLN A 359 -6.24 10.32 -31.63
N LEU A 360 -6.82 11.39 -31.08
CA LEU A 360 -6.06 12.55 -30.61
C LEU A 360 -5.18 12.21 -29.40
N PHE A 361 -5.69 11.43 -28.44
CA PHE A 361 -4.91 10.88 -27.32
C PHE A 361 -3.70 10.09 -27.82
N THR A 362 -3.92 9.14 -28.73
CA THR A 362 -2.84 8.29 -29.24
C THR A 362 -1.84 9.09 -30.06
N TRP A 363 -2.30 10.08 -30.82
CA TRP A 363 -1.42 11.00 -31.52
C TRP A 363 -0.59 11.85 -30.56
N ILE A 364 -1.15 12.46 -29.51
CA ILE A 364 -0.38 13.24 -28.51
C ILE A 364 0.69 12.36 -27.87
N ARG A 365 0.30 11.18 -27.37
CA ARG A 365 1.23 10.21 -26.77
C ARG A 365 2.37 9.87 -27.72
N SER A 366 2.04 9.54 -28.97
CA SER A 366 3.01 9.09 -29.96
C SER A 366 3.90 10.22 -30.49
N ALA A 367 3.36 11.43 -30.64
CA ALA A 367 4.11 12.62 -31.03
C ALA A 367 5.10 13.05 -29.93
N SER A 368 4.71 12.92 -28.65
CA SER A 368 5.60 13.17 -27.51
C SER A 368 6.68 12.11 -27.34
N TRP A 369 6.37 10.85 -27.63
CA TRP A 369 7.33 9.74 -27.54
C TRP A 369 8.17 9.52 -28.81
N LYS A 370 7.84 10.20 -29.92
CA LYS A 370 8.43 10.02 -31.26
C LYS A 370 8.29 8.60 -31.81
N GLY A 371 7.15 7.97 -31.54
CA GLY A 371 6.86 6.62 -32.04
C GLY A 371 5.46 6.18 -31.66
N LEU A 372 4.87 5.34 -32.51
CA LEU A 372 3.61 4.68 -32.20
C LEU A 372 3.91 3.52 -31.24
N GLY A 373 3.28 3.49 -30.06
CA GLY A 373 3.46 2.42 -29.08
C GLY A 373 3.00 1.05 -29.59
N ASP A 374 3.20 0.00 -28.80
CA ASP A 374 2.70 -1.35 -29.11
C ASP A 374 1.15 -1.38 -29.14
N PRO A 375 0.51 -1.96 -30.16
CA PRO A 375 -0.95 -2.13 -30.21
C PRO A 375 -1.56 -2.87 -29.04
N GLN A 376 -0.85 -3.86 -28.48
CA GLN A 376 -1.38 -4.65 -27.38
C GLN A 376 -1.42 -3.88 -26.06
N HIS A 377 -0.67 -2.78 -25.98
CA HIS A 377 -0.53 -1.93 -24.81
C HIS A 377 -1.12 -0.53 -25.05
N ASP A 378 -1.94 -0.38 -26.09
CA ASP A 378 -2.64 0.87 -26.34
C ASP A 378 -3.90 0.93 -25.46
N PRO A 379 -3.97 1.84 -24.47
CA PRO A 379 -5.15 1.95 -23.62
C PRO A 379 -6.36 2.50 -24.39
N SER A 380 -6.14 3.02 -25.61
CA SER A 380 -7.21 3.47 -26.47
C SER A 380 -7.86 2.29 -27.20
N ALA A 381 -9.19 2.19 -27.14
CA ALA A 381 -9.97 1.18 -27.87
C ALA A 381 -10.11 1.56 -29.36
N MET A 382 -9.00 1.92 -30.01
CA MET A 382 -8.98 2.33 -31.41
C MET A 382 -9.14 1.13 -32.36
N THR A 383 -9.74 1.36 -33.52
CA THR A 383 -9.71 0.39 -34.60
C THR A 383 -8.34 0.39 -35.30
N ASP A 384 -8.01 -0.69 -36.03
CA ASP A 384 -6.79 -0.74 -36.86
C ASP A 384 -6.75 0.37 -37.91
N ALA A 385 -7.91 0.82 -38.39
CA ALA A 385 -8.03 1.92 -39.35
C ALA A 385 -7.63 3.25 -38.71
N ASP A 386 -8.15 3.55 -37.52
CA ASP A 386 -7.80 4.76 -36.75
C ASP A 386 -6.32 4.80 -36.40
N ARG A 387 -5.78 3.65 -35.99
CA ARG A 387 -4.36 3.51 -35.69
C ARG A 387 -3.50 3.81 -36.92
N ARG A 388 -3.87 3.28 -38.09
CA ARG A 388 -3.18 3.57 -39.37
C ARG A 388 -3.28 5.05 -39.72
N GLU A 389 -4.44 5.68 -39.52
CA GLU A 389 -4.60 7.12 -39.72
C GLU A 389 -3.61 7.91 -38.87
N VAL A 390 -3.53 7.64 -37.56
CA VAL A 390 -2.57 8.30 -36.65
C VAL A 390 -1.12 8.04 -37.10
N ALA A 391 -0.80 6.81 -37.49
CA ALA A 391 0.54 6.45 -37.96
C ALA A 391 0.94 7.22 -39.24
N GLU A 392 0.02 7.40 -40.18
CA GLU A 392 0.26 8.20 -41.39
C GLU A 392 0.39 9.69 -41.07
N VAL A 393 -0.41 10.21 -40.12
CA VAL A 393 -0.31 11.60 -39.67
C VAL A 393 1.05 11.87 -39.02
N LEU A 394 1.56 10.96 -38.19
CA LEU A 394 2.87 11.12 -37.53
C LEU A 394 4.04 11.25 -38.52
N LYS A 395 3.90 10.74 -39.76
CA LYS A 395 4.91 10.87 -40.82
C LYS A 395 4.87 12.22 -41.54
N LYS A 396 3.80 12.99 -41.38
CA LYS A 396 3.59 14.27 -42.09
C LYS A 396 4.38 15.41 -41.44
N PRO A 397 4.67 16.51 -42.17
CA PRO A 397 5.23 17.73 -41.59
C PRO A 397 4.37 18.27 -40.45
N ARG A 398 5.02 18.90 -39.45
CA ARG A 398 4.34 19.42 -38.25
C ARG A 398 3.09 20.28 -38.54
N PRO A 399 3.08 21.20 -39.53
CA PRO A 399 1.88 21.98 -39.84
C PRO A 399 0.67 21.13 -40.22
N GLU A 400 0.87 20.03 -40.96
CA GLU A 400 -0.21 19.12 -41.34
C GLU A 400 -0.72 18.32 -40.14
N GLN A 401 0.17 17.91 -39.23
CA GLN A 401 -0.22 17.25 -37.97
C GLN A 401 -1.08 18.18 -37.10
N VAL A 402 -0.70 19.46 -37.02
CA VAL A 402 -1.46 20.48 -36.27
C VAL A 402 -2.85 20.67 -36.85
N LEU A 403 -2.98 20.75 -38.19
CA LEU A 403 -4.28 20.86 -38.86
C LEU A 403 -5.15 19.63 -38.59
N TRP A 404 -4.58 18.42 -38.69
CA TRP A 404 -5.28 17.19 -38.37
C TRP A 404 -5.75 17.16 -36.90
N ALA A 405 -4.87 17.48 -35.95
CA ALA A 405 -5.21 17.48 -34.52
C ALA A 405 -6.32 18.49 -34.20
N ARG A 406 -6.28 19.68 -34.81
CA ARG A 406 -7.36 20.69 -34.70
C ARG A 406 -8.68 20.19 -35.29
N SER A 407 -8.65 19.38 -36.35
CA SER A 407 -9.88 18.79 -36.90
C SER A 407 -10.54 17.81 -35.92
N LYS A 408 -9.73 17.02 -35.18
CA LYS A 408 -10.26 16.11 -34.14
C LYS A 408 -10.78 16.88 -32.94
N LEU A 409 -10.10 17.96 -32.55
CA LEU A 409 -10.62 18.90 -31.53
C LEU A 409 -11.94 19.54 -31.95
N ALA A 410 -12.10 19.93 -33.21
CA ALA A 410 -13.35 20.51 -33.70
C ALA A 410 -14.53 19.53 -33.56
N VAL A 411 -14.31 18.23 -33.81
CA VAL A 411 -15.33 17.18 -33.56
C VAL A 411 -15.70 17.11 -32.08
N ILE A 412 -14.72 17.25 -31.19
CA ILE A 412 -14.94 17.24 -29.73
C ILE A 412 -15.67 18.52 -29.25
N ASP A 413 -15.31 19.67 -29.82
CA ASP A 413 -15.88 20.98 -29.44
C ASP A 413 -17.29 21.22 -30.01
N ASP A 414 -17.63 20.66 -31.18
CA ASP A 414 -18.95 20.84 -31.81
C ASP A 414 -20.07 20.33 -30.90
N CYS A 415 -19.80 19.31 -30.10
CA CYS A 415 -20.70 18.78 -29.08
C CYS A 415 -21.12 19.82 -28.02
N ARG A 416 -20.34 20.90 -27.81
CA ARG A 416 -20.66 21.96 -26.84
C ARG A 416 -21.69 22.97 -27.36
N ARG A 417 -21.94 23.04 -28.68
CA ARG A 417 -22.87 23.98 -29.31
C ARG A 417 -24.27 23.37 -29.42
#